data_AF-A0A969LK54-F1
#
_entry.id   AF-A0A969LK54-F1
#
_cell.length_a   1.000
_cell.length_b   1.000
_cell.length_c   1.000
_cell.angle_alpha   90.00
_cell.angle_beta   90.00
_cell.angle_gamma   90.00
#
_symmetry.space_group_name_H-M   'P 1'
#
loop_
_entity.id
_entity.type
_entity.pdbx_description
1 polymer ?
#
loop_
_entity_poly.entity_id
_entity_poly.type
_entity_poly.pdbx_seq_one_letter_code
_entity_poly.pdbx_strand_id
1 'polypeptide(L)'
;MISNDGSTLIRSTYLGTAAIDQVFGVQFDRNGFPYVMGQTRGTWQVLNALYSVAGAPQFIAKLQPDLSAYVYSTTFGKSASTPNISPVAFLVDNCENVYVSGWGGAILNNTYNSSGTIGLPVTPDAIKSNGDAIGDFYFFVLQKNATANYSEAFWTTRWSVS
;
A
#
# COMPACT_ATOMS: atom_id res chain seq x y z
N MET A 1 -9.28 -2.22 18.94
CA MET A 1 -9.76 -1.08 19.75
C MET A 1 -9.72 -1.47 21.21
N ILE A 2 -9.05 -0.66 22.01
CA ILE A 2 -8.97 -0.83 23.47
C ILE A 2 -9.70 0.36 24.13
N SER A 3 -10.16 0.20 25.36
CA SER A 3 -10.68 1.33 26.13
C SER A 3 -9.62 2.41 26.34
N ASN A 4 -10.06 3.63 26.61
CA ASN A 4 -9.16 4.79 26.73
C ASN A 4 -8.17 4.66 27.91
N ASP A 5 -8.54 3.87 28.91
CA ASP A 5 -7.69 3.48 30.05
C ASP A 5 -6.86 2.20 29.78
N GLY A 6 -6.98 1.61 28.58
CA GLY A 6 -6.29 0.39 28.17
C GLY A 6 -6.72 -0.88 28.90
N SER A 7 -7.75 -0.83 29.74
CA SER A 7 -8.13 -1.94 30.62
C SER A 7 -8.95 -3.03 29.93
N THR A 8 -9.62 -2.71 28.82
CA THR A 8 -10.51 -3.63 28.12
C THR A 8 -10.25 -3.65 26.62
N LEU A 9 -10.29 -4.86 26.04
CA LEU A 9 -10.39 -5.01 24.60
C LEU A 9 -11.84 -4.75 24.18
N ILE A 10 -12.07 -3.64 23.48
CA ILE A 10 -13.41 -3.27 23.01
C ILE A 10 -13.77 -4.08 21.76
N ARG A 11 -12.85 -4.14 20.78
CA ARG A 11 -13.02 -4.90 19.54
C ARG A 11 -11.67 -5.30 18.95
N SER A 12 -11.65 -6.43 18.27
CA SER A 12 -10.54 -6.85 17.40
C SER A 12 -11.12 -7.47 16.13
N THR A 13 -10.32 -7.47 15.08
CA THR A 13 -10.60 -8.23 13.87
C THR A 13 -9.29 -8.80 13.36
N TYR A 14 -9.37 -9.81 12.49
CA TYR A 14 -8.23 -10.39 11.82
C TYR A 14 -8.29 -10.03 10.34
N LEU A 15 -7.16 -9.59 9.79
CA LEU A 15 -7.00 -9.24 8.38
C LEU A 15 -5.82 -10.03 7.85
N GLY A 16 -6.06 -10.79 6.80
CA GLY A 16 -5.06 -11.66 6.22
C GLY A 16 -5.66 -12.66 5.26
N THR A 17 -4.77 -13.39 4.64
CA THR A 17 -5.01 -14.53 3.76
C THR A 17 -4.52 -15.81 4.46
N ALA A 18 -4.53 -16.93 3.76
CA ALA A 18 -3.89 -18.16 4.24
C ALA A 18 -2.35 -18.15 4.06
N ALA A 19 -1.79 -17.11 3.43
CA ALA A 19 -0.37 -16.99 3.16
C ALA A 19 0.31 -16.00 4.13
N ILE A 20 1.54 -15.60 3.81
CA ILE A 20 2.27 -14.60 4.58
C ILE A 20 1.72 -13.22 4.24
N ASP A 21 1.23 -12.53 5.27
CA ASP A 21 0.72 -11.16 5.19
C ASP A 21 1.42 -10.27 6.20
N GLN A 22 1.73 -9.04 5.78
CA GLN A 22 2.42 -8.06 6.60
C GLN A 22 1.70 -6.72 6.49
N VAL A 23 1.19 -6.23 7.62
CA VAL A 23 0.62 -4.88 7.72
C VAL A 23 1.74 -3.90 8.05
N PHE A 24 1.85 -2.84 7.25
CA PHE A 24 2.87 -1.80 7.41
C PHE A 24 2.30 -0.48 7.93
N GLY A 25 1.03 -0.21 7.67
CA GLY A 25 0.40 1.04 8.05
C GLY A 25 -1.04 0.86 8.49
N VAL A 26 -1.41 1.59 9.55
CA VAL A 26 -2.79 1.77 9.98
C VAL A 26 -3.02 3.27 10.16
N GLN A 27 -4.09 3.80 9.58
CA GLN A 27 -4.52 5.19 9.66
C GLN A 27 -6.01 5.23 9.96
N PHE A 28 -6.50 6.31 10.55
CA PHE A 28 -7.94 6.55 10.71
C PHE A 28 -8.30 7.83 9.97
N ASP A 29 -9.39 7.81 9.23
CA ASP A 29 -9.96 9.05 8.71
C ASP A 29 -10.65 9.86 9.83
N ARG A 30 -11.10 11.08 9.49
CA ARG A 30 -11.76 11.98 10.44
C ARG A 30 -13.12 11.46 10.93
N ASN A 31 -13.69 10.47 10.25
CA ASN A 31 -14.93 9.80 10.59
C ASN A 31 -14.70 8.52 11.40
N GLY A 32 -13.44 8.19 11.72
CA GLY A 32 -13.07 7.02 12.53
C GLY A 32 -13.04 5.70 11.76
N PHE A 33 -13.03 5.72 10.43
CA PHE A 33 -12.85 4.50 9.65
C PHE A 33 -11.36 4.13 9.61
N PRO A 34 -10.99 2.90 9.98
CA PRO A 34 -9.62 2.44 9.85
C PRO A 34 -9.27 2.11 8.41
N TYR A 35 -8.08 2.51 8.01
CA TYR A 35 -7.42 2.13 6.78
C TYR A 35 -6.17 1.33 7.10
N VAL A 36 -5.92 0.29 6.34
CA VAL A 36 -4.79 -0.61 6.50
C VAL A 36 -4.08 -0.74 5.16
N MET A 37 -2.75 -0.65 5.18
CA MET A 37 -1.90 -0.92 4.02
C MET A 37 -0.86 -1.97 4.37
N GLY A 38 -0.65 -2.90 3.45
CA GLY A 38 0.29 -3.97 3.66
C GLY A 38 0.63 -4.74 2.39
N GLN A 39 1.22 -5.91 2.64
CA GLN A 39 1.67 -6.82 1.61
C GLN A 39 1.18 -8.23 1.88
N THR A 40 0.95 -8.98 0.80
CA THR A 40 0.47 -10.34 0.84
C THR A 40 1.27 -11.23 -0.11
N ARG A 41 1.51 -12.49 0.27
CA ARG A 41 1.93 -13.56 -0.64
C ARG A 41 0.76 -14.44 -1.08
N GLY A 42 -0.45 -14.10 -0.68
CA GLY A 42 -1.68 -14.79 -1.04
C GLY A 42 -2.53 -13.99 -2.03
N THR A 43 -3.75 -14.46 -2.26
CA THR A 43 -4.74 -13.74 -3.06
C THR A 43 -5.54 -12.81 -2.14
N TRP A 44 -5.23 -11.52 -2.16
CA TRP A 44 -6.00 -10.53 -1.41
C TRP A 44 -7.38 -10.32 -2.03
N GLN A 45 -8.42 -10.23 -1.21
CA GLN A 45 -9.77 -9.99 -1.69
C GLN A 45 -9.91 -8.54 -2.18
N VAL A 46 -10.37 -8.35 -3.42
CA VAL A 46 -10.80 -7.05 -3.94
C VAL A 46 -12.31 -6.93 -3.72
N LEU A 47 -12.74 -5.87 -3.05
CA LEU A 47 -14.14 -5.63 -2.71
C LEU A 47 -14.46 -4.14 -2.87
N ASN A 48 -15.54 -3.81 -3.57
CA ASN A 48 -16.05 -2.44 -3.73
C ASN A 48 -14.99 -1.42 -4.20
N ALA A 49 -14.04 -1.86 -5.03
CA ALA A 49 -12.99 -1.02 -5.57
C ALA A 49 -13.02 -1.06 -7.10
N LEU A 50 -13.01 0.11 -7.74
CA LEU A 50 -12.97 0.22 -9.20
C LEU A 50 -11.53 0.12 -9.71
N TYR A 51 -10.58 0.73 -8.99
CA TYR A 51 -9.16 0.50 -9.21
C TYR A 51 -8.71 -0.76 -8.49
N SER A 52 -8.05 -1.66 -9.22
CA SER A 52 -7.32 -2.80 -8.65
C SER A 52 -6.28 -3.32 -9.65
N VAL A 53 -5.23 -3.95 -9.14
CA VAL A 53 -4.24 -4.66 -9.97
C VAL A 53 -4.27 -6.14 -9.62
N ALA A 54 -4.77 -6.96 -10.54
CA ALA A 54 -4.90 -8.39 -10.33
C ALA A 54 -3.54 -9.08 -10.08
N GLY A 55 -3.46 -9.87 -9.02
CA GLY A 55 -2.23 -10.57 -8.62
C GLY A 55 -1.14 -9.67 -8.03
N ALA A 56 -1.45 -8.41 -7.74
CA ALA A 56 -0.48 -7.52 -7.11
C ALA A 56 -0.33 -7.82 -5.60
N PRO A 57 0.91 -7.85 -5.09
CA PRO A 57 1.22 -8.29 -3.73
C PRO A 57 1.11 -7.17 -2.68
N GLN A 58 0.67 -5.96 -3.05
CA GLN A 58 0.36 -4.88 -2.11
C GLN A 58 -1.14 -4.64 -2.03
N PHE A 59 -1.64 -4.36 -0.84
CA PHE A 59 -3.05 -4.13 -0.59
C PHE A 59 -3.32 -2.86 0.22
N ILE A 60 -4.51 -2.31 0.01
CA ILE A 60 -5.13 -1.28 0.85
C ILE A 60 -6.54 -1.74 1.19
N ALA A 61 -6.94 -1.60 2.45
CA ALA A 61 -8.28 -1.88 2.91
C ALA A 61 -8.83 -0.74 3.78
N LYS A 62 -10.08 -0.37 3.57
CA LYS A 62 -10.87 0.47 4.48
C LYS A 62 -11.89 -0.41 5.19
N LEU A 63 -11.95 -0.32 6.51
CA LEU A 63 -12.86 -1.10 7.36
C LEU A 63 -14.00 -0.24 7.85
N GLN A 64 -15.12 -0.88 8.21
CA GLN A 64 -16.14 -0.24 9.02
C GLN A 64 -15.55 0.18 10.38
N PRO A 65 -16.02 1.26 11.03
CA PRO A 65 -15.48 1.74 12.31
C PRO A 65 -15.63 0.71 13.44
N ASP A 66 -16.61 -0.18 13.32
CA ASP A 66 -16.83 -1.30 14.23
C ASP A 66 -16.03 -2.57 13.89
N LEU A 67 -15.18 -2.50 12.86
CA LEU A 67 -14.33 -3.59 12.36
C LEU A 67 -15.11 -4.81 11.81
N SER A 68 -16.41 -4.68 11.56
CA SER A 68 -17.28 -5.79 11.17
C SER A 68 -17.07 -6.26 9.72
N ALA A 69 -16.69 -5.36 8.83
CA ALA A 69 -16.53 -5.64 7.41
C ALA A 69 -15.57 -4.65 6.74
N TYR A 70 -15.16 -4.98 5.51
CA TYR A 70 -14.54 -4.02 4.59
C TYR A 70 -15.60 -3.06 4.05
N VAL A 71 -15.29 -1.77 4.07
CA VAL A 71 -15.96 -0.78 3.20
C VAL A 71 -15.49 -1.02 1.76
N TYR A 72 -14.18 -1.09 1.58
CA TYR A 72 -13.54 -1.55 0.35
C TYR A 72 -12.19 -2.21 0.65
N SER A 73 -11.73 -3.03 -0.29
CA SER A 73 -10.37 -3.56 -0.31
C SER A 73 -9.87 -3.63 -1.75
N THR A 74 -8.60 -3.30 -1.96
CA THR A 74 -7.98 -3.30 -3.29
C THR A 74 -6.51 -3.69 -3.22
N THR A 75 -5.97 -4.01 -4.37
CA THR A 75 -4.55 -4.28 -4.60
C THR A 75 -3.96 -3.26 -5.56
N PHE A 76 -2.69 -2.92 -5.37
CA PHE A 76 -1.97 -1.95 -6.19
C PHE A 76 -0.53 -2.42 -6.49
N GLY A 77 0.13 -1.76 -7.44
CA GLY A 77 1.47 -2.12 -7.88
C GLY A 77 1.43 -2.96 -9.14
N LYS A 78 2.17 -4.07 -9.19
CA LYS A 78 2.22 -4.96 -10.37
C LYS A 78 1.96 -6.40 -9.96
N SER A 79 1.46 -7.22 -10.90
CA SER A 79 1.33 -8.66 -10.70
C SER A 79 2.69 -9.29 -10.42
N ALA A 80 2.82 -9.96 -9.27
CA ALA A 80 4.06 -10.61 -8.84
C ALA A 80 3.77 -11.66 -7.75
N SER A 81 4.58 -12.71 -7.70
CA SER A 81 4.50 -13.74 -6.65
C SER A 81 5.05 -13.29 -5.29
N THR A 82 5.84 -12.23 -5.28
CA THR A 82 6.38 -11.63 -4.07
C THR A 82 6.21 -10.11 -4.09
N PRO A 83 6.02 -9.46 -2.91
CA PRO A 83 6.02 -8.00 -2.82
C PRO A 83 7.27 -7.43 -3.44
N ASN A 84 7.23 -6.28 -4.11
CA ASN A 84 8.35 -5.73 -4.90
C ASN A 84 8.72 -4.27 -4.54
N ILE A 85 8.06 -3.71 -3.53
CA ILE A 85 8.45 -2.46 -2.86
C ILE A 85 8.51 -2.74 -1.37
N SER A 86 9.31 -2.00 -0.62
CA SER A 86 9.29 -1.99 0.84
C SER A 86 8.54 -0.72 1.27
N PRO A 87 7.32 -0.82 1.84
CA PRO A 87 6.53 0.35 2.20
C PRO A 87 7.21 1.13 3.32
N VAL A 88 7.28 2.45 3.19
CA VAL A 88 7.93 3.35 4.17
C VAL A 88 6.99 4.44 4.70
N ALA A 89 5.93 4.76 3.96
CA ALA A 89 4.93 5.74 4.41
C ALA A 89 3.52 5.36 3.98
N PHE A 90 2.56 5.71 4.83
CA PHE A 90 1.13 5.52 4.63
C PHE A 90 0.36 6.69 5.23
N LEU A 91 -0.41 7.40 4.42
CA LEU A 91 -1.20 8.56 4.84
C LEU A 91 -2.59 8.52 4.21
N VAL A 92 -3.59 8.92 4.98
CA VAL A 92 -4.95 9.20 4.48
C VAL A 92 -5.22 10.68 4.73
N ASP A 93 -5.59 11.43 3.70
CA ASP A 93 -5.89 12.86 3.83
C ASP A 93 -7.35 13.12 4.26
N ASN A 94 -7.70 14.40 4.46
CA ASN A 94 -9.06 14.81 4.82
C ASN A 94 -10.10 14.57 3.71
N CYS A 95 -9.65 14.37 2.47
CA CYS A 95 -10.49 14.05 1.32
C CYS A 95 -10.60 12.52 1.11
N GLU A 96 -10.05 11.72 2.04
CA GLU A 96 -9.99 10.26 2.01
C GLU A 96 -9.18 9.67 0.85
N ASN A 97 -8.27 10.46 0.26
CA ASN A 97 -7.25 9.94 -0.64
C ASN A 97 -6.17 9.24 0.17
N VAL A 98 -5.62 8.17 -0.41
CA VAL A 98 -4.64 7.31 0.26
C VAL A 98 -3.29 7.43 -0.44
N TYR A 99 -2.28 7.83 0.31
CA TYR A 99 -0.91 8.02 -0.16
C TYR A 99 -0.04 6.91 0.39
N VAL A 100 0.70 6.26 -0.51
CA VAL A 100 1.68 5.23 -0.17
C VAL A 100 3.00 5.60 -0.81
N SER A 101 4.09 5.41 -0.06
CA SER A 101 5.42 5.38 -0.67
C SER A 101 6.19 4.15 -0.23
N GLY A 102 7.06 3.67 -1.11
CA GLY A 102 7.92 2.53 -0.82
C GLY A 102 9.18 2.54 -1.66
N TRP A 103 10.21 1.86 -1.16
CA TRP A 103 11.49 1.74 -1.85
C TRP A 103 11.60 0.36 -2.50
N GLY A 104 11.89 0.30 -3.80
CA GLY A 104 12.02 -0.95 -4.55
C GLY A 104 13.41 -1.14 -5.14
N GLY A 105 14.46 -0.88 -4.37
CA GLY A 105 15.85 -1.09 -4.80
C GLY A 105 16.50 -2.36 -4.25
N ALA A 106 17.69 -2.65 -4.76
CA ALA A 106 18.57 -3.69 -4.22
C ALA A 106 19.66 -3.04 -3.35
N ILE A 107 20.01 -3.65 -2.22
CA ILE A 107 21.17 -3.22 -1.41
C ILE A 107 22.34 -4.16 -1.74
N LEU A 108 23.46 -3.63 -2.23
CA LEU A 108 24.76 -4.32 -2.29
C LEU A 108 24.71 -5.73 -2.94
N ASN A 109 24.05 -5.85 -4.10
CA ASN A 109 23.86 -7.11 -4.85
C ASN A 109 22.95 -8.15 -4.19
N ASN A 110 22.24 -7.80 -3.10
CA ASN A 110 21.25 -8.66 -2.48
C ASN A 110 19.85 -8.37 -3.05
N THR A 111 19.29 -9.34 -3.77
CA THR A 111 17.93 -9.28 -4.29
C THR A 111 16.96 -9.68 -3.18
N TYR A 112 16.50 -8.71 -2.39
CA TYR A 112 15.39 -8.94 -1.47
C TYR A 112 14.12 -9.25 -2.27
N ASN A 113 13.23 -10.06 -1.71
CA ASN A 113 11.95 -10.36 -2.36
C ASN A 113 11.19 -9.06 -2.69
N SER A 114 11.29 -8.04 -1.82
CA SER A 114 10.73 -6.66 -1.94
C SER A 114 11.56 -5.67 -2.77
N SER A 115 12.31 -6.15 -3.77
CA SER A 115 13.12 -5.31 -4.66
C SER A 115 12.55 -5.24 -6.08
N GLY A 116 12.75 -4.11 -6.75
CA GLY A 116 12.44 -3.89 -8.16
C GLY A 116 11.18 -3.05 -8.40
N THR A 117 11.40 -1.79 -8.78
CA THR A 117 10.36 -0.89 -9.30
C THR A 117 10.02 -1.08 -10.77
N ILE A 118 10.76 -1.93 -11.50
CA ILE A 118 10.49 -2.23 -12.91
C ILE A 118 9.07 -2.75 -13.09
N GLY A 119 8.34 -2.17 -14.05
CA GLY A 119 6.99 -2.60 -14.41
C GLY A 119 5.90 -2.27 -13.39
N LEU A 120 6.21 -1.48 -12.35
CA LEU A 120 5.17 -0.81 -11.60
C LEU A 120 4.49 0.24 -12.50
N PRO A 121 3.17 0.39 -12.40
CA PRO A 121 2.43 1.35 -13.20
C PRO A 121 2.82 2.78 -12.83
N VAL A 122 2.69 3.68 -13.79
CA VAL A 122 2.95 5.12 -13.66
C VAL A 122 1.84 5.88 -14.34
N THR A 123 1.52 7.08 -13.82
CA THR A 123 0.62 7.98 -14.54
C THR A 123 1.33 8.64 -15.72
N PRO A 124 0.59 9.09 -16.75
CA PRO A 124 1.19 9.68 -17.95
C PRO A 124 2.08 10.91 -17.70
N ASP A 125 1.88 11.59 -16.57
CA ASP A 125 2.60 12.78 -16.12
C ASP A 125 3.78 12.49 -15.18
N ALA A 126 4.12 11.22 -14.95
CA ALA A 126 5.22 10.83 -14.08
C ALA A 126 6.57 11.36 -14.60
N ILE A 127 7.33 12.04 -13.72
CA ILE A 127 8.67 12.59 -14.01
C ILE A 127 9.63 11.50 -14.50
N LYS A 128 9.48 10.29 -13.96
CA LYS A 128 10.11 9.07 -14.45
C LYS A 128 9.03 8.07 -14.81
N SER A 129 9.02 7.65 -16.08
CA SER A 129 8.03 6.72 -16.62
C SER A 129 8.45 5.25 -16.56
N ASN A 130 9.68 4.96 -16.14
CA ASN A 130 10.19 3.59 -15.95
C ASN A 130 11.01 3.53 -14.66
N GLY A 131 10.65 2.59 -13.77
CA GLY A 131 11.44 2.27 -12.59
C GLY A 131 12.70 1.51 -12.97
N ASP A 132 13.75 1.65 -12.18
CA ASP A 132 14.99 0.89 -12.33
C ASP A 132 15.01 -0.39 -11.48
N ALA A 133 16.05 -1.20 -11.67
CA ALA A 133 16.27 -2.45 -10.94
C ALA A 133 16.93 -2.23 -9.55
N ILE A 134 17.36 -1.01 -9.23
CA ILE A 134 18.43 -0.79 -8.25
C ILE A 134 18.17 0.30 -7.20
N GLY A 135 17.11 1.11 -7.26
CA GLY A 135 16.97 2.14 -6.22
C GLY A 135 15.78 3.09 -6.21
N ASP A 136 14.77 2.99 -7.06
CA ASP A 136 13.74 4.03 -7.08
C ASP A 136 12.76 3.97 -5.88
N PHE A 137 12.37 5.16 -5.42
CA PHE A 137 11.20 5.34 -4.57
C PHE A 137 9.96 5.40 -5.45
N TYR A 138 8.97 4.61 -5.07
CA TYR A 138 7.64 4.59 -5.67
C TYR A 138 6.67 5.39 -4.82
N PHE A 139 5.91 6.28 -5.45
CA PHE A 139 4.80 7.01 -4.84
C PHE A 139 3.51 6.65 -5.55
N PHE A 140 2.50 6.36 -4.76
CA PHE A 140 1.18 5.91 -5.20
C PHE A 140 0.10 6.68 -4.46
N VAL A 141 -0.89 7.19 -5.20
CA VAL A 141 -2.03 7.90 -4.64
C VAL A 141 -3.33 7.30 -5.17
N LEU A 142 -4.09 6.68 -4.27
CA LEU A 142 -5.42 6.15 -4.55
C LEU A 142 -6.48 7.20 -4.22
N GLN A 143 -7.40 7.42 -5.14
CA GLN A 143 -8.54 8.30 -4.89
C GLN A 143 -9.48 7.71 -3.85
N LYS A 144 -10.23 8.59 -3.18
CA LYS A 144 -11.35 8.22 -2.31
C LYS A 144 -12.19 7.08 -2.90
N ASN A 145 -12.57 6.14 -2.04
CA ASN A 145 -13.35 4.94 -2.36
C ASN A 145 -12.72 4.02 -3.42
N ALA A 146 -11.40 4.09 -3.62
CA ALA A 146 -10.68 3.30 -4.62
C ALA A 146 -11.30 3.42 -6.03
N THR A 147 -11.79 4.61 -6.37
CA THR A 147 -12.50 4.89 -7.63
C THR A 147 -11.58 4.93 -8.83
N ALA A 148 -10.38 5.47 -8.64
CA ALA A 148 -9.32 5.51 -9.63
C ALA A 148 -7.97 5.67 -8.94
N ASN A 149 -6.92 5.49 -9.73
CA ASN A 149 -5.59 5.91 -9.35
C ASN A 149 -5.41 7.39 -9.70
N TYR A 150 -4.95 8.21 -8.76
CA TYR A 150 -4.78 9.65 -8.99
C TYR A 150 -3.39 9.97 -9.57
N SER A 151 -2.33 9.35 -9.03
CA SER A 151 -0.95 9.60 -9.46
C SER A 151 -0.04 8.45 -9.08
N GLU A 152 0.88 8.09 -9.97
CA GLU A 152 1.94 7.11 -9.74
C GLU A 152 3.24 7.62 -10.35
N ALA A 153 4.29 7.78 -9.53
CA ALA A 153 5.55 8.36 -9.99
C ALA A 153 6.75 7.75 -9.26
N PHE A 154 7.88 7.68 -9.96
CA PHE A 154 9.18 7.32 -9.39
C PHE A 154 10.03 8.54 -9.06
N TRP A 155 10.81 8.43 -7.98
CA TRP A 155 11.88 9.36 -7.65
C TRP A 155 13.18 8.59 -7.39
N THR A 156 14.27 9.00 -8.03
CA THR A 156 15.60 8.46 -7.73
C THR A 156 16.25 9.25 -6.62
N THR A 157 16.69 8.59 -5.56
CA THR A 157 17.62 9.18 -4.60
C THR A 157 19.03 9.16 -5.19
N ARG A 158 19.39 10.14 -6.03
CA ARG A 158 20.81 10.44 -6.27
C ARG A 158 21.27 11.35 -5.14
N TRP A 159 21.86 10.76 -4.10
CA TRP A 159 22.69 11.52 -3.17
C TRP A 159 23.99 11.88 -3.87
N SER A 160 24.05 13.03 -4.53
CA SER A 160 25.34 13.67 -4.79
C SER A 160 25.70 14.46 -3.54
N VAL A 161 26.58 13.90 -2.72
CA VAL A 161 27.41 14.72 -1.84
C VAL A 161 28.43 15.40 -2.76
N SER A 162 28.21 16.70 -2.99
CA SER A 162 29.24 17.61 -3.52
C SER A 162 30.18 18.02 -2.40
#